data_AF-U4ULX8-F1
#
_entry.id   AF-U4ULX8-F1
#
_cell.length_a   1.000
_cell.length_b   1.000
_cell.length_c   1.000
_cell.angle_alpha   90.00
_cell.angle_beta   90.00
_cell.angle_gamma   90.00
#
_symmetry.space_group_name_H-M   'P 1'
#
loop_
_entity.id
_entity.type
_entity.pdbx_description
1 polymer ?
#
loop_
_entity_poly.entity_id
_entity_poly.type
_entity_poly.pdbx_seq_one_letter_code
_entity_poly.pdbx_strand_id
1 'polypeptide(L)' 'MSGQIMYQALKPATPPAQRVQFILGEDLGDDKHESHPLFSEMEELCVDGEDMEWKETARWIKFEEDVEEGNEYY' A
#
# COMPACT_ATOMS: atom_id res chain seq x y z
N MET A 1 -44.18 -13.55 2.24
CA MET A 1 -42.83 -13.91 2.71
C MET A 1 -42.05 -14.65 1.61
N SER A 2 -41.68 -13.98 0.51
CA SER A 2 -40.98 -14.67 -0.60
C SER A 2 -39.93 -13.79 -1.30
N GLY A 3 -40.09 -12.46 -1.31
CA GLY A 3 -39.11 -11.55 -1.91
C GLY A 3 -37.80 -11.36 -1.13
N GLN A 4 -37.85 -11.36 0.21
CA GLN A 4 -36.67 -11.10 1.06
C GLN A 4 -35.63 -12.24 1.00
N ILE A 5 -36.11 -13.48 0.82
CA ILE A 5 -35.31 -14.71 0.88
C ILE A 5 -34.51 -14.90 -0.42
N MET A 6 -35.11 -14.54 -1.56
CA MET A 6 -34.44 -14.56 -2.87
C MET A 6 -33.36 -13.46 -2.98
N TYR A 7 -33.60 -12.30 -2.37
CA TYR A 7 -32.62 -11.19 -2.31
C TYR A 7 -31.35 -11.56 -1.53
N GLN A 8 -31.46 -12.46 -0.54
CA GLN A 8 -30.30 -12.95 0.21
C GLN A 8 -29.53 -14.04 -0.55
N ALA A 9 -30.22 -14.84 -1.38
CA ALA A 9 -29.63 -15.93 -2.15
C ALA A 9 -28.86 -15.47 -3.41
N LEU A 10 -29.03 -14.22 -3.85
CA LEU A 10 -28.35 -13.64 -5.02
C LEU A 10 -27.24 -12.64 -4.68
N LYS A 11 -26.84 -12.50 -3.41
CA LYS A 11 -25.61 -11.74 -3.11
C LYS A 11 -24.44 -12.48 -3.75
N PRO A 12 -23.73 -11.90 -4.74
CA PRO A 12 -22.54 -12.53 -5.27
C PRO A 12 -21.61 -12.84 -4.10
N ALA A 13 -21.11 -14.07 -4.05
CA ALA A 13 -20.20 -14.47 -2.98
C ALA A 13 -19.04 -13.47 -2.95
N THR A 14 -18.90 -12.76 -1.83
CA THR A 14 -17.84 -11.77 -1.64
C THR A 14 -16.51 -12.41 -2.02
N PRO A 15 -15.75 -11.87 -2.99
CA PRO A 15 -14.46 -12.38 -3.39
C PRO A 15 -13.57 -12.71 -2.18
N PRO A 16 -12.78 -13.80 -2.22
CA PRO A 16 -11.95 -14.21 -1.09
C PRO A 16 -11.08 -13.09 -0.51
N ALA A 17 -10.49 -12.24 -1.36
CA ALA A 17 -9.68 -11.09 -0.93
C ALA A 17 -10.48 -10.07 -0.09
N GLN A 18 -11.72 -9.79 -0.46
CA GLN A 18 -12.60 -8.90 0.29
C GLN A 18 -13.05 -9.51 1.63
N ARG A 19 -13.20 -10.84 1.71
CA ARG A 19 -13.50 -11.51 2.98
C ARG A 19 -12.32 -11.43 3.95
N VAL A 20 -11.10 -11.62 3.45
CA VAL A 20 -9.87 -11.47 4.26
C VAL A 20 -9.68 -10.02 4.71
N GLN A 21 -9.95 -9.05 3.84
CA GLN A 21 -9.92 -7.63 4.19
C GLN A 21 -10.90 -7.32 5.33
N PHE A 22 -12.12 -7.89 5.33
CA PHE A 22 -13.05 -7.69 6.44
C PHE A 22 -12.56 -8.33 7.75
N ILE A 23 -11.95 -9.51 7.68
CA ILE A 23 -11.40 -10.21 8.86
C ILE A 23 -10.21 -9.46 9.47
N LEU A 24 -9.39 -8.81 8.63
CA LEU A 24 -8.18 -8.10 9.06
C LEU A 24 -8.38 -6.59 9.27
N GLY A 25 -9.39 -6.00 8.63
CA GLY A 25 -9.37 -4.58 8.25
C GLY A 25 -10.30 -3.65 9.01
N GLU A 26 -11.19 -4.13 9.88
CA GLU A 26 -12.02 -3.23 10.69
C GLU A 26 -12.23 -3.80 12.11
N ASP A 27 -11.85 -2.99 13.11
CA ASP A 27 -12.51 -2.90 14.42
C ASP A 27 -12.44 -4.07 15.40
N LEU A 28 -11.25 -4.60 15.69
CA LEU A 28 -10.95 -4.89 17.09
C LEU A 28 -10.15 -3.71 17.61
N GLY A 29 -10.87 -2.67 18.06
CA GLY A 29 -10.30 -1.45 18.65
C GLY A 29 -9.38 -1.75 19.83
N ASP A 30 -8.17 -2.19 19.51
CA ASP A 30 -7.02 -2.14 20.39
C ASP A 30 -6.42 -0.76 20.14
N ASP A 31 -6.52 0.14 21.13
CA ASP A 31 -5.97 1.50 21.13
C ASP A 31 -4.46 1.56 20.81
N LYS A 32 -3.81 0.41 20.58
CA LYS A 32 -2.41 0.24 20.19
C LYS A 32 -2.15 0.26 18.68
N HIS A 33 -3.18 0.16 17.84
CA HIS A 33 -3.05 0.04 16.39
C HIS A 33 -3.74 1.19 15.63
N GLU A 34 -3.44 2.42 16.04
CA GLU A 34 -3.87 3.61 15.31
C GLU A 34 -3.08 3.77 14.00
N SER A 35 -3.76 4.25 12.95
CA SER A 35 -3.09 4.59 11.70
C SER A 35 -2.29 5.89 11.87
N HIS A 36 -0.99 5.84 11.55
CA HIS A 36 -0.11 7.00 11.59
C HIS A 36 0.17 7.55 10.19
N PRO A 37 0.49 8.86 10.06
CA PRO A 37 1.06 9.39 8.83
C PRO A 37 2.34 8.61 8.46
N LEU A 38 2.41 8.14 7.22
CA LEU A 38 3.56 7.42 6.70
C LEU A 38 4.36 8.30 5.76
N PHE A 39 5.67 8.32 5.99
CA PHE A 39 6.67 8.65 4.99
C PHE A 39 7.28 7.32 4.52
N SER A 40 7.47 7.18 3.22
CA SER A 40 8.12 6.00 2.65
C SER A 40 9.14 6.44 1.62
N GLU A 41 10.25 5.74 1.56
CA GLU A 41 11.38 5.99 0.67
C GLU A 41 11.79 4.66 0.05
N MET A 42 12.16 4.69 -1.23
CA MET A 42 12.69 3.55 -1.98
C MET A 42 14.13 3.86 -2.35
N GLU A 43 15.02 2.94 -1.99
CA GLU A 43 16.41 2.96 -2.39
C GLU A 43 16.71 1.81 -3.36
N GLU A 44 17.55 2.06 -4.35
CA GLU A 44 18.10 1.05 -5.25
C GLU A 44 19.59 0.86 -5.01
N LEU A 45 20.05 -0.39 -5.06
CA LEU A 45 21.47 -0.72 -4.91
C LEU A 45 22.19 -0.49 -6.24
N CYS A 46 23.03 0.53 -6.29
CA CYS A 46 23.87 0.86 -7.43
C CYS A 46 25.29 0.29 -7.24
N VAL A 47 25.90 -0.18 -8.33
CA VAL A 47 27.28 -0.66 -8.35
C VAL A 47 28.04 0.10 -9.42
N ASP A 48 29.12 0.77 -9.03
CA ASP A 48 30.06 1.44 -9.94
C ASP A 48 31.49 0.97 -9.67
N GLY A 49 32.04 0.14 -10.57
CA GLY A 49 33.34 -0.49 -10.37
C GLY A 49 33.37 -1.43 -9.16
N GLU A 50 34.14 -1.06 -8.13
CA GLU A 50 34.22 -1.78 -6.85
C GLU A 50 33.30 -1.17 -5.77
N ASP A 51 32.70 0.00 -6.04
CA ASP A 51 31.83 0.71 -5.10
C ASP A 51 30.38 0.22 -5.22
N MET A 52 29.72 0.07 -4.08
CA MET A 52 28.33 -0.39 -3.96
C MET A 52 27.59 0.49 -2.95
N GLU A 53 26.57 1.20 -3.41
CA GLU A 53 25.83 2.18 -2.62
C GLU A 53 24.32 2.08 -2.85
N TRP A 54 23.53 2.31 -1.79
CA TRP A 54 22.08 2.48 -1.90
C TRP A 54 21.78 3.94 -2.21
N LYS A 55 21.02 4.19 -3.28
CA LYS A 55 20.58 5.53 -3.70
C LYS A 55 19.07 5.65 -3.59
N GLU A 56 18.59 6.73 -2.98
CA GLU A 56 17.17 7.09 -3.04
C GLU A 56 16.74 7.26 -4.50
N THR A 57 15.68 6.58 -4.90
CA THR A 57 15.09 6.69 -6.25
C THR A 57 13.67 7.22 -6.23
N ALA A 58 12.95 7.10 -5.11
CA ALA A 58 11.61 7.66 -4.95
C ALA A 58 11.21 7.84 -3.48
N ARG A 59 10.26 8.75 -3.23
CA ARG A 59 9.64 8.95 -1.92
C ARG A 59 8.14 9.21 -2.01
N TRP A 60 7.43 8.90 -0.92
CA TRP A 60 5.98 9.06 -0.83
C TRP A 60 5.56 9.81 0.43
N ILE A 61 4.75 10.85 0.23
CA ILE A 61 3.91 11.48 1.25
C ILE A 61 2.54 11.81 0.65
N LYS A 62 1.63 10.83 0.67
CA LYS A 62 0.33 10.84 -0.06
C LYS A 62 0.45 10.82 -1.58
N PHE A 63 1.49 11.44 -2.13
CA PHE A 63 1.87 11.44 -3.54
C PHE A 63 3.28 10.86 -3.69
N GLU A 64 3.57 10.36 -4.88
CA GLU A 64 4.88 9.86 -5.30
C GLU A 64 5.71 11.02 -5.86
N GLU A 65 6.98 11.08 -5.46
CA GLU A 65 8.00 11.95 -6.03
C GLU A 65 9.19 11.07 -6.43
N ASP A 66 9.53 11.06 -7.71
CA ASP A 66 10.73 10.41 -8.23
C ASP A 66 11.96 11.30 -8.01
N VAL A 67 13.12 10.69 -7.75
CA VAL A 67 14.39 11.41 -7.79
C VAL A 67 14.78 11.61 -9.25
N GLU A 68 14.62 12.83 -9.77
CA GLU A 68 15.21 13.22 -11.05
C GLU A 68 16.75 13.19 -10.88
N GLU A 69 17.46 12.46 -11.76
CA GLU A 69 18.92 12.56 -11.87
C GLU A 69 19.27 14.04 -11.99
N GLY A 70 19.88 14.59 -10.95
CA GLY A 70 20.19 16.02 -10.88
C GLY A 70 20.86 16.45 -12.17
N ASN A 71 20.47 17.61 -12.66
CA ASN A 71 20.95 18.25 -13.89
C ASN A 71 22.50 18.30 -13.99
N GLU A 72 23.18 17.18 -14.27
CA GLU A 72 24.65 17.06 -14.38
C GLU A 72 25.22 17.79 -15.60
N TYR A 73 24.39 18.55 -16.30
CA TYR A 73 24.80 19.45 -17.37
C TYR A 73 24.72 20.89 -16.86
N TYR A 74 25.77 21.35 -16.18
CA TYR A 74 26.54 22.60 -16.42
C TYR A 74 27.70 22.74 -15.41
#